data_AF-A0A7K5UIE9-F1
#
_entry.id   AF-A0A7K5UIE9-F1
#
_cell.length_a   1.000
_cell.length_b   1.000
_cell.length_c   1.000
_cell.angle_alpha   90.00
_cell.angle_beta   90.00
_cell.angle_gamma   90.00
#
_symmetry.space_group_name_H-M   'P 1'
#
loop_
_entity.id
_entity.type
_entity.pdbx_description
1 polymer ?
#
loop_
_entity_poly.entity_id
_entity_poly.type
_entity_poly.pdbx_seq_one_letter_code
_entity_poly.pdbx_strand_id
1 'polypeptide(L)' 'RQRRMTPFWRGVSLRPIGASCRDNSECITMLCRKNRCLLTTAS' A
#
# COMPACT_ATOMS: atom_id res chain seq x y z
N ARG A 1 -1.04 -29.69 -5.09
CA ARG A 1 -0.95 -28.41 -5.85
C ARG A 1 -1.07 -27.26 -4.86
N GLN A 2 0.03 -26.63 -4.44
CA GLN A 2 -0.05 -25.43 -3.59
C GLN A 2 -0.80 -24.35 -4.38
N ARG A 3 -1.93 -23.89 -3.84
CA ARG A 3 -2.60 -22.69 -4.37
C ARG A 3 -1.61 -21.55 -4.17
N ARG A 4 -1.09 -20.99 -5.28
CA ARG A 4 -0.38 -19.71 -5.25
C ARG A 4 -1.36 -18.71 -4.64
N MET A 5 -1.25 -18.47 -3.34
CA MET A 5 -1.87 -17.32 -2.70
C MET A 5 -1.26 -16.12 -3.43
N THR A 6 -2.04 -15.48 -4.30
CA THR A 6 -1.70 -14.14 -4.76
C THR A 6 -1.53 -13.33 -3.48
N PRO A 7 -0.33 -12.76 -3.23
CA PRO A 7 -0.10 -11.98 -2.02
C PRO A 7 -1.21 -10.93 -1.96
N PHE A 8 -1.86 -10.77 -0.82
CA PHE A 8 -3.02 -9.88 -0.68
C PHE A 8 -2.78 -8.48 -1.28
N TRP A 9 -1.53 -7.99 -1.20
CA TRP A 9 -1.01 -6.77 -1.83
C TRP A 9 -1.10 -6.69 -3.37
N ARG A 10 -1.43 -7.78 -4.07
CA ARG A 10 -1.65 -7.84 -5.53
C ARG A 10 -3.12 -7.74 -5.91
N GLY A 11 -4.03 -8.12 -5.01
CA GLY A 11 -5.48 -8.04 -5.22
C GLY A 11 -6.10 -6.74 -4.71
N VAL A 12 -5.36 -6.03 -3.86
CA VAL A 12 -5.75 -4.72 -3.35
C VAL A 12 -5.06 -3.69 -4.26
N SER A 13 -5.80 -2.87 -5.01
CA SER A 13 -5.25 -1.75 -5.81
C SER A 13 -4.47 -0.71 -4.99
N LEU A 14 -4.30 -0.97 -3.69
CA LEU A 14 -3.60 -0.13 -2.75
C LEU A 14 -2.10 -0.48 -2.75
N ARG A 15 -1.29 0.54 -2.94
CA ARG A 15 0.16 0.51 -2.95
C ARG A 15 0.72 0.26 -1.55
N PRO A 16 1.81 -0.50 -1.41
CA PRO A 16 2.46 -0.77 -0.13
C PRO A 16 3.22 0.45 0.40
N ILE A 17 3.70 0.38 1.65
CA ILE A 17 4.54 1.41 2.26
C ILE A 17 5.79 1.68 1.41
N GLY A 18 6.17 2.95 1.29
CA GLY A 18 7.31 3.40 0.48
C GLY A 18 7.02 3.48 -1.02
N ALA A 19 5.88 2.98 -1.49
CA ALA A 19 5.45 3.16 -2.86
C ALA A 19 5.06 4.62 -3.12
N SER A 20 5.28 5.09 -4.35
CA SER A 20 4.88 6.43 -4.74
C SER A 20 3.37 6.56 -4.76
N CYS A 21 2.82 7.61 -4.16
CA CYS A 21 1.39 7.87 -4.14
C CYS A 21 1.08 9.29 -4.63
N ARG A 22 -0.13 9.46 -5.16
CA ARG A 22 -0.71 10.77 -5.49
C ARG A 22 -1.90 11.10 -4.59
N ASP A 23 -2.63 10.08 -4.15
CA ASP A 23 -3.79 10.19 -3.28
C ASP A 23 -3.64 9.26 -2.07
N ASN A 24 -4.28 9.59 -0.95
CA ASN A 24 -4.30 8.76 0.26
C ASN A 24 -4.94 7.39 0.00
N SER A 25 -5.97 7.35 -0.83
CA SER A 25 -6.66 6.12 -1.24
C SER A 25 -5.83 5.23 -2.17
N GLU A 26 -4.68 5.68 -2.65
CA GLU A 26 -3.73 4.83 -3.38
C GLU A 26 -2.88 3.98 -2.44
N CYS A 27 -2.87 4.27 -1.13
CA CYS A 27 -2.01 3.60 -0.15
C CYS A 27 -2.78 2.60 0.69
N ILE A 28 -2.17 1.46 1.02
CA ILE A 28 -2.80 0.44 1.88
C ILE A 28 -3.08 0.95 3.29
N THR A 29 -2.27 1.91 3.71
CA THR A 29 -2.35 2.61 4.99
C THR A 29 -3.28 3.82 4.93
N MET A 30 -3.89 4.10 3.78
CA MET A 30 -4.69 5.29 3.52
C MET A 30 -3.94 6.62 3.80
N LEU A 31 -2.61 6.60 3.72
CA LEU A 31 -1.77 7.74 4.08
C LEU A 31 -0.66 7.95 3.04
N CYS A 32 -0.81 9.03 2.28
CA CYS A 32 0.14 9.53 1.31
C CYS A 32 0.82 10.79 1.85
N ARG A 33 2.13 10.72 2.12
CA ARG A 33 2.92 11.87 2.58
C ARG A 33 4.21 11.96 1.78
N LYS A 34 4.55 13.16 1.28
CA LYS A 34 5.70 13.39 0.37
C LYS A 34 5.69 12.44 -0.83
N ASN A 35 4.52 12.25 -1.44
CA ASN A 35 4.32 11.32 -2.56
C ASN A 35 4.76 9.89 -2.27
N ARG A 36 4.78 9.45 -1.00
CA ARG A 36 5.04 8.08 -0.59
C ARG A 36 3.98 7.60 0.39
N CYS A 37 3.64 6.33 0.30
CA CYS A 37 2.78 5.70 1.28
C CYS A 37 3.54 5.52 2.60
N LEU A 38 3.00 6.03 3.71
CA LEU A 38 3.56 5.83 5.04
C LEU A 38 2.58 5.07 5.93
N LEU A 39 3.07 4.39 6.96
CA LEU A 39 2.22 3.92 8.05
C LEU A 39 1.70 5.11 8.86
N THR A 40 0.45 5.02 9.30
CA THR A 40 -0.17 5.94 10.24
C THR A 40 0.55 5.98 11.59
N THR A 41 1.42 5.01 11.87
CA THR A 41 2.29 4.92 13.05
C THR A 41 3.70 5.47 12.86
N ALA A 42 4.02 6.09 11.71
CA ALA A 42 5.31 6.74 11.51
C ALA A 42 5.34 8.12 12.20
N SER A 43 5.47 8.11 13.52
CA SER A 43 5.96 9.23 14.34
C SER A 43 7.46 9.41 14.12
#